data_AF-A0A4Q7Y7A2-F1
#
_entry.id   AF-A0A4Q7Y7A2-F1
#
_cell.length_a   1.000
_cell.length_b   1.000
_cell.length_c   1.000
_cell.angle_alpha   90.00
_cell.angle_beta   90.00
_cell.angle_gamma   90.00
#
_symmetry.space_group_name_H-M   'P 1'
#
loop_
_entity.id
_entity.type
_entity.pdbx_description
1 polymer ?
#
loop_
_entity_poly.entity_id
_entity_poly.type
_entity_poly.pdbx_seq_one_letter_code
_entity_poly.pdbx_strand_id
1 'polypeptide(L)'
;MLNSFFVTVHATAATVAFAAGIASVARGRFLAVYRAAVLLMAAALVPAVLVDWSVTDPVARGVFGGLVLLAGAVVVRAELAVRGRPARPGGPSEAYLRHLGFTLVALADGFLVVAVIRGGAPPWLVVVTAVSVVVAGHAAVGVAVRRIAVLPVRPRTGRDAVHPNG
;
A
#
# COMPACT_ATOMS: atom_id res chain seq x y z
N MET A 1 -6.55 -28.08 -2.57
CA MET A 1 -7.68 -27.19 -2.94
C MET A 1 -7.84 -26.00 -2.00
N LEU A 2 -7.76 -26.20 -0.68
CA LEU A 2 -7.92 -25.13 0.31
C LEU A 2 -6.85 -24.01 0.21
N ASN A 3 -5.57 -24.37 0.02
CA ASN A 3 -4.51 -23.36 -0.21
C ASN A 3 -4.80 -22.51 -1.45
N SER A 4 -5.11 -23.12 -2.59
CA SER A 4 -5.42 -22.43 -3.85
C SER A 4 -6.60 -21.45 -3.72
N PHE A 5 -7.61 -21.79 -2.91
CA PHE A 5 -8.71 -20.89 -2.59
C PHE A 5 -8.20 -19.63 -1.85
N PHE A 6 -7.44 -19.80 -0.76
CA PHE A 6 -6.90 -18.66 -0.01
C PHE A 6 -5.94 -17.80 -0.84
N VAL A 7 -5.11 -18.41 -1.68
CA VAL A 7 -4.24 -17.69 -2.62
C VAL A 7 -5.05 -16.85 -3.61
N THR A 8 -6.16 -17.39 -4.12
CA THR A 8 -7.04 -16.66 -5.06
C THR A 8 -7.75 -15.49 -4.36
N VAL A 9 -8.26 -15.70 -3.14
CA VAL A 9 -8.85 -14.63 -2.32
C VAL A 9 -7.80 -13.56 -2.00
N HIS A 10 -6.59 -13.95 -1.62
CA HIS A 10 -5.48 -13.02 -1.39
C HIS A 10 -5.16 -12.19 -2.63
N ALA A 11 -5.00 -12.82 -3.79
CA ALA A 11 -4.65 -12.14 -5.04
C ALA A 11 -5.73 -11.15 -5.51
N THR A 12 -7.00 -11.54 -5.41
CA THR A 12 -8.13 -10.67 -5.77
C THR A 12 -8.24 -9.48 -4.80
N ALA A 13 -8.11 -9.73 -3.49
CA ALA A 13 -8.10 -8.68 -2.48
C ALA A 13 -6.91 -7.72 -2.65
N ALA A 14 -5.71 -8.23 -2.94
CA ALA A 14 -4.53 -7.41 -3.24
C ALA A 14 -4.77 -6.48 -4.44
N THR A 15 -5.44 -6.99 -5.48
CA THR A 15 -5.73 -6.23 -6.70
C THR A 15 -6.71 -5.10 -6.42
N VAL A 16 -7.78 -5.39 -5.66
CA VAL A 16 -8.74 -4.38 -5.20
C VAL A 16 -8.07 -3.36 -4.30
N ALA A 17 -7.21 -3.78 -3.37
CA ALA A 17 -6.46 -2.89 -2.49
C ALA A 17 -5.55 -1.95 -3.29
N PHE A 18 -4.85 -2.46 -4.30
CA PHE A 18 -3.99 -1.66 -5.16
C PHE A 18 -4.77 -0.62 -5.96
N ALA A 19 -5.85 -1.03 -6.64
CA ALA A 19 -6.69 -0.14 -7.42
C ALA A 19 -7.37 0.94 -6.55
N ALA A 20 -7.93 0.54 -5.40
CA ALA A 20 -8.55 1.45 -4.45
C ALA A 20 -7.51 2.40 -3.82
N GLY A 21 -6.29 1.91 -3.55
CA GLY A 21 -5.18 2.71 -3.06
C GLY A 21 -4.77 3.80 -4.05
N ILE A 22 -4.60 3.47 -5.34
CA ILE A 22 -4.32 4.44 -6.41
C ILE A 22 -5.44 5.49 -6.48
N ALA A 23 -6.70 5.06 -6.50
CA ALA A 23 -7.84 5.96 -6.53
C ALA A 23 -7.94 6.85 -5.27
N SER A 24 -7.42 6.37 -4.14
CA SER A 24 -7.39 7.11 -2.87
C SER A 24 -6.34 8.22 -2.88
N VAL A 25 -5.21 8.07 -3.58
CA VAL A 25 -4.06 9.02 -3.53
C VAL A 25 -4.48 10.47 -3.72
N ALA A 26 -5.34 10.77 -4.70
CA ALA A 26 -5.66 12.14 -5.07
C ALA A 26 -6.81 12.76 -4.26
N ARG A 27 -7.79 11.95 -3.80
CA ARG A 27 -9.06 12.47 -3.26
C ARG A 27 -9.52 11.80 -1.96
N GLY A 28 -8.76 10.85 -1.42
CA GLY A 28 -9.16 10.04 -0.25
C GLY A 28 -10.44 9.22 -0.45
N ARG A 29 -10.95 9.10 -1.69
CA ARG A 29 -12.10 8.27 -2.04
C ARG A 29 -11.70 6.80 -1.99
N PHE A 30 -12.62 5.91 -1.62
CA PHE A 30 -12.38 4.46 -1.51
C PHE A 30 -11.41 3.99 -0.41
N LEU A 31 -11.02 4.86 0.53
CA LEU A 31 -10.15 4.45 1.66
C LEU A 31 -10.75 3.31 2.51
N ALA A 32 -12.07 3.26 2.67
CA ALA A 32 -12.73 2.15 3.35
C ALA A 32 -12.60 0.83 2.57
N VAL A 33 -12.73 0.88 1.23
CA VAL A 33 -12.54 -0.27 0.34
C VAL A 33 -11.08 -0.72 0.34
N TYR A 34 -10.14 0.22 0.21
CA TYR A 34 -8.71 -0.03 0.35
C TYR A 34 -8.39 -0.73 1.67
N ARG A 35 -8.88 -0.20 2.80
CA ARG A 35 -8.66 -0.78 4.12
C ARG A 35 -9.24 -2.18 4.23
N ALA A 36 -10.49 -2.37 3.83
CA ALA A 36 -11.15 -3.68 3.86
C ALA A 36 -10.41 -4.70 2.99
N ALA A 37 -9.97 -4.30 1.79
CA ALA A 37 -9.23 -5.14 0.87
C ALA A 37 -7.83 -5.50 1.42
N VAL A 38 -7.12 -4.57 2.06
CA VAL A 38 -5.84 -4.84 2.73
C VAL A 38 -6.02 -5.83 3.88
N LEU A 39 -7.05 -5.64 4.72
CA LEU A 39 -7.36 -6.56 5.82
C LEU A 39 -7.71 -7.96 5.30
N LEU A 40 -8.56 -8.04 4.28
CA LEU A 40 -8.95 -9.31 3.66
C LEU A 40 -7.75 -10.03 3.03
N MET A 41 -6.90 -9.30 2.31
CA MET A 41 -5.67 -9.83 1.72
C MET A 41 -4.75 -10.41 2.80
N ALA A 42 -4.51 -9.68 3.89
CA ALA A 42 -3.68 -10.13 4.99
C ALA A 42 -4.29 -11.35 5.70
N ALA A 43 -5.60 -11.32 5.95
CA ALA A 43 -6.32 -12.41 6.59
C ALA A 43 -6.34 -13.70 5.74
N ALA A 44 -6.34 -13.58 4.41
CA ALA A 44 -6.26 -14.73 3.51
C ALA A 44 -4.84 -15.32 3.42
N LEU A 45 -3.79 -14.50 3.59
CA LEU A 45 -2.41 -14.97 3.53
C LEU A 45 -2.07 -15.94 4.67
N VAL A 46 -2.49 -15.64 5.90
CA VAL A 46 -2.18 -16.45 7.08
C VAL A 46 -2.61 -17.93 6.92
N PRO A 47 -3.87 -18.25 6.63
CA PRO A 47 -4.28 -19.64 6.42
C PRO A 47 -3.66 -20.26 5.15
N ALA A 48 -3.40 -19.49 4.08
CA ALA A 48 -2.69 -20.01 2.90
C ALA A 48 -1.31 -20.57 3.28
N VAL A 49 -0.59 -19.86 4.14
CA VAL A 49 0.74 -20.26 4.64
C VAL A 49 0.65 -21.41 5.64
N LEU A 50 -0.33 -21.38 6.55
CA LEU A 50 -0.46 -22.37 7.61
C LEU A 50 -0.89 -23.75 7.11
N VAL A 51 -1.74 -23.83 6.07
CA VAL A 51 -2.26 -25.10 5.53
C VAL A 51 -1.11 -26.00 5.05
N ASP A 52 -0.11 -25.44 4.37
CA ASP A 52 1.02 -26.20 3.81
C ASP A 52 2.31 -26.05 4.64
N TRP A 53 2.23 -25.51 5.86
CA TRP A 53 3.41 -25.16 6.64
C TRP A 53 4.31 -26.36 6.93
N SER A 54 3.74 -27.51 7.30
CA SER A 54 4.47 -28.72 7.69
C SER A 54 5.24 -29.36 6.54
N VAL A 55 4.77 -29.19 5.30
CA VAL A 55 5.38 -29.73 4.07
C VAL A 55 6.29 -28.74 3.35
N THR A 56 6.29 -27.47 3.76
CA THR A 56 7.13 -26.42 3.20
C THR A 56 8.57 -26.51 3.69
N ASP A 57 9.54 -26.39 2.78
CA ASP A 57 10.97 -26.35 3.08
C ASP A 57 11.35 -25.22 4.07
N PRO A 58 12.35 -25.39 4.95
CA PRO A 58 12.76 -24.38 5.93
C PRO A 58 13.08 -23.01 5.34
N VAL A 59 13.69 -22.94 4.15
CA VAL A 59 14.00 -21.67 3.49
C VAL A 59 12.71 -20.97 3.06
N ALA A 60 11.78 -21.70 2.46
CA ALA A 60 10.49 -21.18 2.05
C ALA A 60 9.63 -20.73 3.27
N ARG A 61 9.72 -21.42 4.41
CA ARG A 61 9.10 -20.98 5.67
C ARG A 61 9.61 -19.62 6.13
N GLY A 62 10.92 -19.37 6.02
CA GLY A 62 11.52 -18.07 6.32
C GLY A 62 10.95 -16.96 5.45
N VAL A 63 10.83 -17.21 4.14
CA VAL A 63 10.23 -16.26 3.18
C VAL A 63 8.76 -16.00 3.52
N PHE A 64 7.95 -17.03 3.76
CA PHE A 64 6.54 -16.86 4.13
C PHE A 64 6.37 -16.13 5.46
N GLY A 65 7.23 -16.39 6.45
CA GLY A 65 7.27 -15.64 7.70
C GLY A 65 7.52 -14.15 7.47
N GLY A 66 8.49 -13.82 6.60
CA GLY A 66 8.75 -12.44 6.17
C GLY A 66 7.54 -11.78 5.49
N LEU A 67 6.83 -12.52 4.63
CA LEU A 67 5.62 -12.02 3.96
C LEU A 67 4.46 -11.78 4.93
N VAL A 68 4.29 -12.63 5.94
CA VAL A 68 3.28 -12.44 7.00
C VAL A 68 3.61 -11.18 7.81
N LEU A 69 4.88 -10.97 8.16
CA LEU A 69 5.32 -9.73 8.84
C LEU A 69 5.08 -8.49 7.97
N LEU A 70 5.39 -8.58 6.68
CA LEU A 70 5.14 -7.49 5.72
C LEU A 70 3.64 -7.18 5.62
N ALA A 71 2.79 -8.21 5.55
CA ALA A 71 1.33 -8.03 5.53
C ALA A 71 0.84 -7.29 6.78
N GLY A 72 1.36 -7.65 7.96
CA GLY A 72 1.10 -6.94 9.21
C GLY A 72 1.52 -5.46 9.14
N ALA A 73 2.73 -5.18 8.64
CA ALA A 73 3.22 -3.81 8.47
C ALA A 73 2.34 -2.98 7.50
N VAL A 74 1.87 -3.60 6.41
CA VAL A 74 0.95 -2.97 5.44
C VAL A 74 -0.41 -2.67 6.07
N VAL A 75 -0.96 -3.58 6.89
CA VAL A 75 -2.20 -3.34 7.66
C VAL A 75 -2.04 -2.16 8.60
N VAL A 76 -0.96 -2.13 9.40
CA VAL A 76 -0.69 -1.02 10.33
C VAL A 76 -0.61 0.31 9.57
N ARG A 77 0.09 0.35 8.43
CA ARG A 77 0.17 1.58 7.61
C ARG A 77 -1.15 1.96 6.98
N ALA A 78 -1.99 1.00 6.57
CA ALA A 78 -3.33 1.29 6.07
C ALA A 78 -4.21 1.94 7.15
N GLU A 79 -4.16 1.43 8.39
CA GLU A 79 -4.86 2.03 9.52
C GLU A 79 -4.37 3.45 9.82
N LEU A 80 -3.05 3.67 9.81
CA LEU A 80 -2.47 5.00 9.98
C LEU A 80 -2.89 5.97 8.87
N ALA A 81 -2.98 5.51 7.62
CA ALA A 81 -3.46 6.32 6.50
C ALA A 81 -4.94 6.71 6.66
N VAL A 82 -5.79 5.81 7.17
CA VAL A 82 -7.21 6.12 7.45
C VAL A 82 -7.36 7.07 8.63
N ARG A 83 -6.53 6.94 9.68
CA ARG A 83 -6.54 7.86 10.84
C ARG A 83 -6.01 9.25 10.48
N GLY A 84 -5.03 9.33 9.59
CA GLY A 84 -4.43 10.59 9.11
C GLY A 84 -5.19 11.24 7.94
N ARG A 85 -6.42 10.80 7.65
CA ARG A 85 -7.21 11.27 6.50
C ARG A 85 -7.37 12.80 6.55
N PRO A 86 -7.17 13.52 5.42
CA PRO A 86 -7.24 14.96 5.43
C PRO A 86 -8.65 15.44 5.80
N ALA A 87 -8.80 16.08 6.96
CA ALA A 87 -10.04 16.70 7.40
C ALA A 87 -10.23 18.12 6.83
N ARG A 88 -9.28 18.64 6.04
CA ARG A 88 -9.19 20.07 5.68
C ARG A 88 -9.17 20.31 4.16
N PRO A 89 -9.64 21.49 3.69
CA PRO A 89 -9.73 21.83 2.27
C PRO A 89 -8.38 22.22 1.62
N GLY A 90 -7.29 21.54 1.99
CA GLY A 90 -5.91 21.85 1.56
C GLY A 90 -5.18 20.72 0.81
N GLY A 91 -5.86 19.61 0.53
CA GLY A 91 -5.27 18.46 -0.17
C GLY A 91 -4.67 17.38 0.75
N PRO A 92 -4.05 16.33 0.17
CA PRO A 92 -3.50 15.20 0.92
C PRO A 92 -2.30 15.62 1.78
N SER A 93 -2.23 15.17 3.04
CA SER A 93 -1.07 15.42 3.90
C SER A 93 0.14 14.58 3.46
N GLU A 94 1.36 15.08 3.72
CA GLU A 94 2.60 14.33 3.47
C GLU A 94 2.60 12.97 4.18
N ALA A 95 2.20 12.93 5.46
CA ALA A 95 2.12 11.70 6.24
C ALA A 95 1.18 10.67 5.59
N TYR A 96 0.01 11.13 5.12
CA TYR A 96 -0.96 10.28 4.41
C TYR A 96 -0.36 9.65 3.14
N LEU A 97 0.31 10.46 2.31
CA LEU A 97 0.93 10.00 1.07
C LEU A 97 2.10 9.05 1.30
N ARG A 98 2.86 9.26 2.38
CA ARG A 98 3.96 8.35 2.74
C ARG A 98 3.45 6.97 3.17
N HIS A 99 2.34 6.92 3.93
CA HIS A 99 1.75 5.65 4.33
C HIS A 99 1.12 4.90 3.14
N LEU A 100 0.32 5.60 2.31
CA LEU A 100 -0.27 5.00 1.11
C LEU A 100 0.77 4.61 0.07
N GLY A 101 1.74 5.49 -0.18
CA GLY A 101 2.81 5.29 -1.14
C GLY A 101 3.60 4.03 -0.82
N PHE A 102 3.98 3.84 0.44
CA PHE A 102 4.65 2.60 0.84
C PHE A 102 3.79 1.36 0.60
N THR A 103 2.50 1.39 0.97
CA THR A 103 1.62 0.24 0.74
C THR A 103 1.48 -0.07 -0.75
N LEU A 104 1.32 0.96 -1.59
CA LEU A 104 1.23 0.78 -3.05
C LEU A 104 2.50 0.20 -3.64
N VAL A 105 3.67 0.67 -3.18
CA VAL A 105 4.98 0.14 -3.60
C VAL A 105 5.11 -1.32 -3.17
N ALA A 106 4.78 -1.65 -1.92
CA ALA A 106 4.84 -3.03 -1.43
C ALA A 106 3.89 -3.97 -2.18
N LEU A 107 2.68 -3.51 -2.53
CA LEU A 107 1.74 -4.28 -3.33
C LEU A 107 2.25 -4.50 -4.76
N ALA A 108 2.75 -3.43 -5.40
CA ALA A 108 3.32 -3.52 -6.75
C ALA A 108 4.53 -4.48 -6.79
N ASP A 109 5.40 -4.38 -5.77
CA ASP A 109 6.54 -5.26 -5.59
C ASP A 109 6.10 -6.73 -5.48
N GLY A 110 5.13 -7.01 -4.60
CA GLY A 110 4.57 -8.35 -4.44
C GLY A 110 3.99 -8.91 -5.74
N PHE A 111 3.24 -8.11 -6.52
CA PHE A 111 2.72 -8.54 -7.81
C PHE A 111 3.83 -8.85 -8.82
N LEU A 112 4.82 -7.98 -8.92
CA LEU A 112 5.89 -8.15 -9.90
C LEU A 112 6.79 -9.33 -9.55
N VAL A 113 7.15 -9.50 -8.27
CA VAL A 113 7.90 -10.66 -7.77
C VAL A 113 7.16 -11.96 -8.09
N VAL A 114 5.85 -12.03 -7.83
CA VAL A 114 5.04 -13.22 -8.15
C VAL A 114 5.01 -13.48 -9.66
N ALA A 115 4.87 -12.44 -10.49
CA ALA A 115 4.88 -12.57 -11.94
C ALA A 115 6.23 -13.09 -12.46
N VAL A 116 7.35 -12.56 -11.93
CA VAL A 116 8.72 -12.99 -12.28
C VAL A 116 8.96 -14.45 -11.88
N ILE A 117 8.55 -14.85 -10.68
CA ILE A 117 8.66 -16.25 -10.22
C ILE A 117 7.82 -17.17 -11.12
N ARG A 118 6.57 -16.82 -11.41
CA ARG A 118 5.68 -17.62 -12.28
C ARG A 118 6.17 -17.70 -13.72
N GLY A 119 6.93 -16.70 -14.18
CA GLY A 119 7.62 -16.71 -15.46
C GLY A 119 8.82 -17.65 -15.51
N GLY A 120 9.18 -18.31 -14.40
CA GLY A 120 10.33 -19.22 -14.34
C GLY A 120 11.68 -18.51 -14.25
N ALA A 121 11.70 -17.24 -13.82
CA ALA A 121 12.93 -16.48 -13.72
C ALA A 121 13.87 -17.05 -12.63
N PRO A 122 15.20 -16.94 -12.83
CA PRO A 122 16.16 -17.38 -11.82
C PRO A 122 16.10 -16.51 -10.55
N PRO A 123 16.53 -17.04 -9.39
CA PRO A 123 16.39 -16.34 -8.10
C PRO A 123 17.04 -14.95 -8.04
N TRP A 124 18.17 -14.74 -8.72
CA TRP A 124 18.83 -13.43 -8.75
C TRP A 124 17.98 -12.36 -9.44
N LEU A 125 17.20 -12.74 -10.46
CA LEU A 125 16.28 -11.83 -11.16
C LEU A 125 15.13 -11.39 -10.25
N VAL A 126 14.64 -12.29 -9.39
CA VAL A 126 13.63 -11.98 -8.38
C VAL A 126 14.16 -10.92 -7.42
N VAL A 127 15.38 -11.09 -6.91
CA VAL A 127 16.03 -10.14 -6.00
C VAL A 127 16.23 -8.78 -6.68
N VAL A 128 16.80 -8.75 -7.88
CA VAL A 128 17.01 -7.51 -8.64
C VAL A 128 15.68 -6.80 -8.89
N THR A 129 14.64 -7.54 -9.26
CA THR A 129 13.30 -6.99 -9.49
C THR A 129 12.74 -6.36 -8.22
N ALA A 130 12.80 -7.09 -7.09
CA ALA A 130 12.28 -6.62 -5.82
C ALA A 130 12.96 -5.32 -5.37
N VAL A 131 14.30 -5.30 -5.42
CA VAL A 131 15.08 -4.11 -5.07
C VAL A 131 14.74 -2.94 -6.01
N SER A 132 14.62 -3.20 -7.32
CA SER A 132 14.34 -2.15 -8.31
C SER A 132 12.98 -1.49 -8.10
N VAL A 133 11.93 -2.26 -7.82
CA VAL A 133 10.59 -1.73 -7.55
C VAL A 133 10.58 -0.92 -6.27
N VAL A 134 11.21 -1.42 -5.21
CA VAL A 134 11.28 -0.70 -3.93
C VAL A 134 12.01 0.64 -4.09
N VAL A 135 13.14 0.66 -4.80
CA VAL A 135 13.92 1.88 -5.05
C VAL A 135 13.13 2.88 -5.90
N ALA A 136 12.59 2.43 -7.05
CA ALA A 136 11.80 3.28 -7.94
C ALA A 136 10.53 3.82 -7.25
N GLY A 137 9.87 2.97 -6.47
CA GLY A 137 8.69 3.32 -5.70
C GLY A 137 8.96 4.37 -4.63
N HIS A 138 10.02 4.20 -3.82
CA HIS A 138 10.41 5.20 -2.83
C HIS A 138 10.79 6.54 -3.47
N ALA A 139 11.50 6.51 -4.59
CA ALA A 139 11.83 7.72 -5.34
C ALA A 139 10.56 8.43 -5.84
N ALA A 140 9.62 7.70 -6.44
CA ALA A 140 8.36 8.26 -6.95
C ALA A 140 7.51 8.89 -5.84
N VAL A 141 7.39 8.22 -4.68
CA VAL A 141 6.69 8.76 -3.50
C VAL A 141 7.39 10.02 -2.99
N GLY A 142 8.73 10.01 -2.91
CA GLY A 142 9.51 11.17 -2.49
C GLY A 142 9.33 12.37 -3.41
N VAL A 143 9.30 12.15 -4.72
CA VAL A 143 9.00 13.21 -5.71
C VAL A 143 7.58 13.74 -5.54
N ALA A 144 6.59 12.87 -5.35
CA ALA A 144 5.20 13.29 -5.14
C ALA A 144 5.02 14.15 -3.88
N VAL A 145 5.65 13.74 -2.78
CA VAL A 145 5.66 14.51 -1.51
C VAL A 145 6.31 15.89 -1.72
N ARG A 146 7.49 15.94 -2.35
CA ARG A 146 8.19 17.21 -2.62
C ARG A 146 7.35 18.16 -3.49
N ARG A 147 6.65 17.64 -4.50
CA ARG A 147 5.78 18.46 -5.36
C ARG A 147 4.63 19.12 -4.61
N ILE A 148 4.11 18.46 -3.57
CA ILE A 148 3.01 19.00 -2.77
C ILE A 148 3.52 20.03 -1.75
N ALA A 149 4.70 19.82 -1.17
CA ALA A 149 5.33 20.79 -0.27
C ALA A 149 5.66 22.13 -0.96
N VAL A 150 5.85 22.13 -2.29
CA VAL A 150 6.20 23.32 -3.08
C VAL A 150 4.97 24.11 -3.56
N LEU A 151 3.75 23.56 -3.45
CA LEU A 151 2.55 24.29 -3.85
C LEU A 151 2.28 25.45 -2.86
N PRO A 152 2.28 26.71 -3.32
CA PRO A 152 2.07 27.84 -2.43
C PRO A 152 0.66 27.76 -1.84
N VAL A 153 0.58 27.80 -0.52
CA VAL A 153 -0.68 28.07 0.20
C VAL A 153 -1.18 29.41 -0.30
N ARG A 154 -2.18 29.42 -1.19
CA ARG A 154 -2.84 30.68 -1.58
C ARG A 154 -3.36 31.31 -0.29
N PRO A 155 -2.92 32.54 0.05
CA PRO A 155 -3.48 33.25 1.18
C PRO A 155 -4.99 33.36 0.94
N ARG A 156 -5.78 33.03 1.97
CA ARG A 156 -7.22 33.24 1.96
C ARG A 156 -7.43 34.75 1.87
N THR A 157 -7.57 35.28 0.66
CA THR A 157 -7.82 36.70 0.42
C THR A 157 -9.19 37.04 1.00
N GLY A 158 -9.17 37.74 2.12
CA GLY A 158 -10.14 38.76 2.54
C GLY A 158 -11.61 38.36 2.51
N ARG A 159 -12.09 37.71 3.58
CA ARG A 159 -13.51 37.83 3.97
C ARG A 159 -13.72 38.18 5.44
N ASP A 160 -12.69 38.76 6.07
CA ASP A 160 -12.76 39.40 7.38
C ASP A 160 -12.54 40.92 7.23
N ALA A 161 -12.97 41.49 6.10
CA ALA A 161 -13.20 42.92 6.00
C ALA A 161 -14.46 43.24 6.83
N VAL A 162 -14.24 43.45 8.14
CA VAL A 162 -14.63 44.68 8.82
C VAL A 162 -16.06 45.13 8.49
N HIS A 163 -17.02 44.68 9.31
CA HIS A 163 -18.16 45.53 9.66
C HIS A 163 -17.97 46.00 11.10
N PRO A 164 -17.46 47.21 11.32
CA PRO A 164 -17.63 47.92 12.57
C PRO A 164 -19.03 48.53 12.54
N ASN A 165 -19.84 48.17 13.54
CA ASN A 165 -20.99 48.86 14.11
C ASN A 165 -21.51 50.10 13.34
N GLY A 166 -22.74 49.98 12.83
CA GLY A 166 -23.67 51.10 12.65
C GLY A 166 -24.91 50.81 13.47
#